data_AF-A0A7S4L5T1-F1
#
_entry.id   AF-A0A7S4L5T1-F1
#
_cell.length_a   1.000
_cell.length_b   1.000
_cell.length_c   1.000
_cell.angle_alpha   90.00
_cell.angle_beta   90.00
_cell.angle_gamma   90.00
#
_symmetry.space_group_name_H-M   'P 1'
#
loop_
_entity.id
_entity.type
_entity.pdbx_description
1 polymer ?
#
loop_
_entity_poly.entity_id
_entity_poly.type
_entity_poly.pdbx_seq_one_letter_code
_entity_poly.pdbx_strand_id
1 'polypeptide(L)'
;MSDVDNDQYPERLGSLVVVNAPKALAVSWAIIRSWLDKRTQQKIQILHGRDEYLPVLTAMIDEDVIPVEYGGKGENLKGKKEAQMGESE
;
A
#
# COMPACT_ATOMS: atom_id res chain seq x y z
N MET A 1 -21.09 15.35 -4.98
CA MET A 1 -21.66 14.56 -3.88
C MET A 1 -20.93 13.23 -3.87
N SER A 2 -19.80 13.17 -3.17
CA SER A 2 -18.96 11.97 -3.08
C SER A 2 -18.66 11.71 -1.61
N ASP A 3 -19.73 11.59 -0.82
CA ASP A 3 -19.67 11.44 0.65
C ASP A 3 -20.00 10.01 1.11
N VAL A 4 -20.31 9.09 0.17
CA VAL A 4 -20.90 7.79 0.52
C VAL A 4 -19.86 6.70 0.83
N ASP A 5 -18.57 6.90 0.56
CA ASP A 5 -17.57 5.84 0.76
C ASP A 5 -16.83 5.90 2.12
N ASN A 6 -16.71 7.09 2.73
CA ASN A 6 -15.81 7.26 3.88
C ASN A 6 -16.43 6.96 5.26
N ASP A 7 -17.76 6.92 5.37
CA ASP A 7 -18.44 6.84 6.68
C ASP A 7 -18.87 5.41 7.08
N GLN A 8 -19.04 4.50 6.13
CA GLN A 8 -19.69 3.20 6.40
C GLN A 8 -18.75 2.02 6.67
N TYR A 9 -17.43 2.15 6.46
CA TYR A 9 -16.48 1.04 6.68
C TYR A 9 -15.11 1.45 7.25
N PRO A 10 -15.03 2.25 8.33
CA PRO A 10 -13.74 2.60 8.96
C PRO A 10 -12.98 1.39 9.54
N GLU A 11 -13.64 0.23 9.66
CA GLU A 11 -13.11 -0.99 10.29
C GLU A 11 -12.56 -2.05 9.32
N ARG A 12 -12.73 -1.89 7.99
CA ARG A 12 -12.18 -2.88 7.04
C ARG A 12 -10.74 -2.62 6.64
N LEU A 13 -10.28 -1.37 6.74
CA LEU A 13 -8.90 -0.99 6.42
C LEU A 13 -8.06 -1.11 7.70
N GLY A 14 -7.38 -2.25 7.84
CA GLY A 14 -6.56 -2.59 9.01
C GLY A 14 -5.24 -1.79 9.06
N SER A 15 -4.50 -1.76 7.94
CA SER A 15 -3.24 -1.03 7.78
C SER A 15 -3.03 -0.72 6.30
N LEU A 16 -2.57 0.49 5.98
CA LEU A 16 -2.24 0.94 4.62
C LEU A 16 -0.76 1.30 4.56
N VAL A 17 -0.02 0.58 3.73
CA VAL A 17 1.41 0.82 3.52
C VAL A 17 1.62 1.28 2.09
N VAL A 18 2.06 2.52 1.92
CA VAL A 18 2.46 3.04 0.61
C VAL A 18 3.96 2.83 0.46
N VAL A 19 4.34 2.03 -0.54
CA VAL A 19 5.73 1.71 -0.86
C VAL A 19 6.19 2.42 -2.13
N ASN A 20 7.48 2.75 -2.21
CA ASN A 20 8.06 3.52 -3.32
C ASN A 20 7.35 4.86 -3.55
N ALA A 21 6.91 5.51 -2.47
CA ALA A 21 6.23 6.79 -2.56
C ALA A 21 7.19 7.88 -3.05
N PRO A 22 6.82 8.66 -4.09
CA PRO A 22 7.60 9.83 -4.47
C PRO A 22 7.53 10.86 -3.32
N LYS A 23 8.62 11.61 -3.09
CA LYS A 23 8.71 12.62 -2.01
C LYS A 23 7.54 13.61 -2.01
N ALA A 24 6.97 13.91 -3.17
CA ALA A 24 5.79 14.75 -3.31
C ALA A 24 4.58 14.20 -2.53
N LEU A 25 4.38 12.88 -2.54
CA LEU A 25 3.29 12.22 -1.82
C LEU A 25 3.47 12.33 -0.29
N ALA A 26 4.70 12.23 0.21
CA ALA A 26 4.98 12.40 1.64
C ALA A 26 4.75 13.85 2.11
N VAL A 27 5.06 14.83 1.27
CA VAL A 27 4.75 16.24 1.56
C VAL A 27 3.23 16.46 1.60
N SER A 28 2.49 15.95 0.61
CA SER A 28 1.02 16.01 0.62
C SER A 28 0.44 15.28 1.84
N TRP A 29 1.00 14.13 2.21
CA TRP A 29 0.59 13.38 3.39
C TRP A 29 0.83 14.14 4.70
N ALA A 30 1.92 14.90 4.81
CA ALA A 30 2.18 15.75 5.98
C ALA A 30 1.12 16.84 6.17
N ILE A 31 0.52 17.31 5.08
CA ILE A 31 -0.59 18.27 5.10
C ILE A 31 -1.88 17.56 5.50
N ILE A 32 -2.20 16.43 4.82
CA ILE A 32 -3.43 15.66 5.05
C ILE A 32 -3.49 15.10 6.47
N ARG A 33 -2.38 14.57 6.99
CA ARG A 33 -2.34 14.02 8.35
C ARG A 33 -2.69 15.06 9.42
N SER A 34 -2.42 16.35 9.17
CA SER A 34 -2.74 17.41 10.14
C SER A 34 -4.24 17.63 10.27
N TRP A 35 -5.02 17.14 9.29
CA TRP A 35 -6.48 17.22 9.25
C TRP A 35 -7.14 15.90 9.63
N LEU A 36 -6.38 14.79 9.66
CA LEU A 36 -6.87 13.45 9.91
C LEU A 36 -6.75 13.06 11.38
N ASP A 37 -7.71 12.28 11.89
CA ASP A 37 -7.68 11.80 13.27
C ASP A 37 -6.50 10.86 13.54
N LYS A 38 -5.97 10.87 14.78
CA LYS A 38 -4.78 10.08 15.15
C LYS A 38 -4.95 8.58 14.88
N ARG A 39 -6.19 8.07 15.01
CA ARG A 39 -6.55 6.68 14.74
C ARG A 39 -6.30 6.31 13.27
N THR A 40 -6.56 7.22 12.35
CA THR A 40 -6.37 7.00 10.91
C THR A 40 -4.91 7.23 10.50
N GLN A 41 -4.22 8.19 11.14
CA GLN A 41 -2.80 8.41 10.92
C GLN A 41 -1.95 7.18 11.28
N GLN A 42 -2.27 6.50 12.37
CA GLN A 42 -1.54 5.30 12.81
C GLN A 42 -1.68 4.12 11.85
N LYS A 43 -2.77 4.07 11.07
CA LYS A 43 -3.00 3.02 10.08
C LYS A 43 -2.22 3.25 8.78
N ILE A 44 -1.77 4.47 8.50
CA ILE A 44 -1.20 4.83 7.19
C ILE A 44 0.31 5.08 7.33
N GLN A 45 1.08 4.24 6.67
CA GLN A 45 2.55 4.30 6.65
C GLN A 45 3.02 4.60 5.23
N ILE A 46 3.78 5.67 5.06
CA ILE A 46 4.39 6.04 3.78
C ILE A 46 5.89 5.81 3.86
N LEU A 47 6.37 4.86 3.06
CA LEU A 47 7.74 4.36 3.08
C LEU A 47 8.37 4.61 1.71
N HIS A 48 9.60 5.13 1.71
CA HIS A 48 10.24 5.62 0.50
C HIS A 48 11.25 4.61 -0.04
N GLY A 49 12.09 4.06 0.84
CA GLY A 49 13.13 3.10 0.48
C GLY A 49 12.69 1.65 0.63
N ARG A 50 13.29 0.77 -0.19
CA ARG A 50 13.13 -0.68 -0.06
C ARG A 50 13.52 -1.17 1.34
N ASP A 51 14.63 -0.68 1.88
CA ASP A 51 15.09 -1.00 3.23
C ASP A 51 14.11 -0.55 4.33
N GLU A 52 13.25 0.45 4.05
CA GLU A 52 12.24 0.92 5.01
C GLU A 52 10.95 0.09 4.93
N TYR A 53 10.48 -0.22 3.72
CA TYR A 53 9.22 -0.94 3.56
C TYR A 53 9.33 -2.46 3.66
N LEU A 54 10.46 -3.05 3.30
CA LEU A 54 10.66 -4.49 3.36
C LEU A 54 10.44 -5.06 4.77
N PRO A 55 11.10 -4.54 5.84
CA PRO A 55 10.90 -5.09 7.18
C PRO A 55 9.48 -4.90 7.69
N VAL A 56 8.84 -3.79 7.31
CA VAL A 56 7.46 -3.45 7.68
C VAL A 56 6.46 -4.41 6.99
N LEU A 57 6.68 -4.70 5.70
CA LEU A 57 5.89 -5.68 4.96
C LEU A 57 6.07 -7.09 5.50
N THR A 58 7.30 -7.55 5.71
CA THR A 58 7.58 -8.91 6.23
C THR A 58 7.07 -9.11 7.67
N ALA A 59 6.92 -8.04 8.45
CA ALA A 59 6.31 -8.11 9.78
C ALA A 59 4.78 -8.23 9.75
N MET A 60 4.13 -7.76 8.68
CA MET A 60 2.67 -7.79 8.52
C MET A 60 2.19 -8.96 7.66
N ILE A 61 3.02 -9.41 6.72
CA ILE A 61 2.68 -10.38 5.69
C ILE A 61 3.86 -11.33 5.51
N ASP A 62 3.56 -12.62 5.32
CA ASP A 62 4.59 -13.64 5.08
C ASP A 62 5.44 -13.33 3.84
N GLU A 63 6.73 -13.64 3.91
CA GLU A 63 7.67 -13.37 2.81
C GLU A 63 7.29 -14.10 1.51
N ASP A 64 6.59 -15.23 1.61
CA ASP A 64 6.16 -16.09 0.50
C ASP A 64 4.98 -15.52 -0.30
N VAL A 65 4.25 -14.56 0.28
CA VAL A 65 3.14 -13.89 -0.42
C VAL A 65 3.49 -12.48 -0.89
N ILE A 66 4.63 -11.94 -0.44
CA ILE A 66 5.15 -10.66 -0.91
C ILE A 66 5.80 -10.89 -2.28
N PRO A 67 5.35 -10.21 -3.34
CA PRO A 67 5.95 -10.37 -4.65
C PRO A 67 7.43 -10.02 -4.69
N VAL A 68 8.19 -10.72 -5.55
CA VAL A 68 9.63 -10.47 -5.76
C VAL A 68 9.96 -9.01 -6.13
N GLU A 69 9.06 -8.30 -6.80
CA GLU A 69 9.22 -6.88 -7.16
C GLU A 69 9.32 -5.97 -5.93
N TYR A 70 8.66 -6.35 -4.83
CA TYR A 70 8.71 -5.68 -3.55
C TYR A 70 9.75 -6.31 -2.61
N GLY A 71 10.53 -7.27 -3.10
CA GLY A 71 11.62 -7.92 -2.38
C GLY A 71 11.25 -9.11 -1.49
N GLY A 72 10.04 -9.63 -1.63
CA GLY A 72 9.67 -10.93 -1.04
C GLY A 72 10.08 -12.12 -1.92
N LYS A 73 9.56 -13.30 -1.57
CA LYS A 73 9.78 -14.57 -2.28
C LYS A 73 8.56 -15.06 -3.07
N GLY A 74 7.44 -14.34 -3.00
CA GLY A 74 6.19 -14.71 -3.65
C GLY A 74 6.15 -14.52 -5.17
N GLU A 75 5.05 -14.94 -5.79
CA GLU A 75 4.86 -14.92 -7.24
C GLU A 75 5.20 -13.57 -7.88
N ASN A 76 5.82 -13.63 -9.07
CA ASN A 76 6.20 -12.44 -9.82
C ASN A 76 4.97 -11.77 -10.45
N LEU A 77 4.70 -10.53 -10.07
CA LEU A 77 3.58 -9.74 -10.63
C LEU A 77 3.71 -9.48 -12.13
N LYS A 78 4.94 -9.43 -12.64
CA LYS A 78 5.21 -9.17 -14.06
C LYS A 78 4.73 -10.31 -14.94
N GLY A 79 4.78 -11.56 -14.45
CA GLY A 79 4.27 -12.74 -15.15
C GLY A 79 2.74 -12.81 -15.26
N LYS A 80 1.99 -12.19 -14.33
CA LYS A 80 0.52 -12.17 -14.38
C LYS A 80 -0.06 -11.11 -15.33
N LYS A 81 0.70 -10.07 -15.68
CA LYS A 81 0.25 -9.07 -16.68
C LYS A 81 0.22 -9.62 -18.10
N GLU A 82 1.08 -10.60 -18.42
CA GLU A 82 1.10 -11.23 -19.74
C GLU A 82 -0.02 -12.28 -19.90
N ALA A 83 -0.46 -12.92 -18.81
CA ALA A 83 -1.51 -13.93 -18.85
C ALA A 83 -2.94 -13.36 -19.03
N GLN A 84 -3.18 -12.08 -18.72
CA GLN A 84 -4.51 -11.44 -18.82
C GLN A 84 -4.70 -10.53 -20.04
N MET A 85 -3.66 -10.35 -20.88
CA MET A 85 -3.78 -9.59 -22.13
C MET A 85 -3.97 -10.48 -23.37
N GLY A 86 -4.08 -11.80 -23.17
CA GLY A 86 -4.27 -12.81 -24.22
C GLY A 86 -5.69 -13.36 -24.40
N GLU A 87 -6.67 -12.94 -23.58
CA GLU A 87 -8.08 -13.32 -23.73
C GLU A 87 -8.93 -12.09 -24.04
N SER A 88 -8.84 -11.62 -25.29
CA SER A 88 -9.94 -10.94 -25.97
C SER A 88 -9.71 -11.07 -27.47
N GLU A 89 -10.04 -12.24 -28.00
CA GLU A 89 -10.56 -12.38 -29.36
C GLU A 89 -12.06 -12.03 -29.36
#